data_AF-A0A957S6C8-F1
#
_entry.id   AF-A0A957S6C8-F1
#
_cell.length_a   1.000
_cell.length_b   1.000
_cell.length_c   1.000
_cell.angle_alpha   90.00
_cell.angle_beta   90.00
_cell.angle_gamma   90.00
#
_symmetry.space_group_name_H-M   'P 1'
#
loop_
_entity.id
_entity.type
_entity.pdbx_description
1 polymer ?
#
loop_
_entity_poly.entity_id
_entity_poly.type
_entity_poly.pdbx_seq_one_letter_code
_entity_poly.pdbx_strand_id
1 'polypeptide(L)'
;MKQITIRVNTDQQAEQIREVLADFDFVVDMGVDTLWPSNGETDRDVIKIVESDIGPMISESRASVYDVLDADNEGYNPSQIGAIYNLSPYQVEVALDYIKEHRARLEPELQEIKVRLAERERYYRALAAERERQIPSIMTPERQALKALIEKSRRERGAL
;
A
#
# COMPACT_ATOMS: atom_id res chain seq x y z
N MET A 1 38.16 9.78 13.98
CA MET A 1 37.03 9.43 14.88
C MET A 1 35.81 9.18 13.99
N LYS A 2 35.18 8.00 14.05
CA LYS A 2 34.00 7.66 13.22
C LYS A 2 32.72 8.06 13.97
N GLN A 3 32.07 9.15 13.58
CA GLN A 3 30.76 9.49 14.13
C GLN A 3 29.74 8.42 13.75
N ILE A 4 28.97 7.96 14.74
CA ILE A 4 27.80 7.10 14.55
C ILE A 4 26.59 7.96 14.89
N THR A 5 25.74 8.22 13.91
CA THR A 5 24.49 8.94 14.10
C THR A 5 23.38 7.90 14.31
N ILE A 6 22.77 7.92 15.49
CA ILE A 6 21.62 7.06 15.83
C ILE A 6 20.38 7.95 15.79
N ARG A 7 19.38 7.56 14.98
CA ARG A 7 18.13 8.30 14.82
C ARG A 7 17.02 7.58 15.58
N VAL A 8 16.22 8.32 16.34
CA VAL A 8 15.20 7.81 17.27
C VAL A 8 13.90 8.57 17.07
N ASN A 9 12.76 7.92 17.25
CA ASN A 9 11.47 8.45 16.79
C ASN A 9 10.66 9.18 17.88
N THR A 10 11.09 9.11 19.13
CA THR A 10 10.45 9.83 20.24
C THR A 10 11.49 10.30 21.24
N ASP A 11 11.17 11.38 21.96
CA ASP A 11 12.01 11.88 23.06
C ASP A 11 12.22 10.80 24.14
N GLN A 12 11.23 9.92 24.35
CA GLN A 12 11.34 8.82 25.29
C GLN A 12 12.32 7.73 24.83
N GLN A 13 12.37 7.42 23.53
CA GLN A 13 13.38 6.52 22.96
C GLN A 13 14.77 7.16 22.96
N ALA A 14 14.84 8.48 22.74
CA ALA A 14 16.09 9.24 22.84
C ALA A 14 16.68 9.14 24.26
N GLU A 15 15.86 9.33 25.30
CA GLU A 15 16.30 9.20 26.68
C GLU A 15 16.69 7.77 27.06
N GLN A 16 15.94 6.75 26.64
CA GLN A 16 16.32 5.35 26.86
C GLN A 16 17.64 4.98 26.20
N ILE A 17 17.88 5.46 24.98
CA ILE A 17 19.12 5.21 24.25
C ILE A 17 20.29 6.02 24.84
N ARG A 18 20.03 7.22 25.37
CA ARG A 18 21.02 7.99 26.16
C ARG A 18 21.45 7.24 27.42
N GLU A 19 20.51 6.66 28.15
CA GLU A 19 20.80 5.87 29.36
C GLU A 19 21.67 4.65 29.03
N VAL A 20 21.34 3.91 27.97
CA VAL A 20 22.09 2.72 27.53
C VAL A 20 23.48 3.06 26.98
N LEU A 21 23.65 4.26 26.40
CA LEU A 21 24.90 4.69 25.79
C LEU A 21 25.71 5.66 26.67
N ALA A 22 25.24 5.98 27.88
CA ALA A 22 25.90 6.89 28.82
C ALA A 22 27.31 6.42 29.23
N ASP A 23 27.56 5.12 29.19
CA ASP A 23 28.86 4.50 29.50
C ASP A 23 29.86 4.56 28.32
N PHE A 24 29.45 5.06 27.16
CA PHE A 24 30.29 5.13 25.96
C PHE A 24 30.63 6.60 25.61
N ASP A 25 31.90 6.98 25.80
CA ASP A 25 32.49 8.31 25.59
C ASP A 25 32.38 8.92 24.16
N PHE A 26 31.58 8.34 23.25
CA PHE A 26 31.65 8.63 21.81
C PHE A 26 30.41 9.30 21.20
N VAL A 27 29.32 9.53 21.95
CA VAL A 27 28.08 10.10 21.41
C VAL A 27 28.03 11.61 21.64
N VAL A 28 28.18 12.40 20.57
CA VAL A 28 28.35 13.87 20.64
C VAL A 28 27.11 14.65 20.17
N ASP A 29 26.16 14.05 19.46
CA ASP A 29 24.94 14.76 19.03
C ASP A 29 23.80 13.81 18.64
N MET A 30 22.58 14.12 19.10
CA MET A 30 21.34 13.45 18.68
C MET A 30 20.38 14.53 18.15
N GLY A 31 20.32 14.67 16.84
CA GLY A 31 19.35 15.52 16.15
C GLY A 31 18.12 14.72 15.70
N VAL A 32 16.93 15.23 16.02
CA VAL A 32 15.66 14.71 15.50
C VAL A 32 15.47 15.27 14.08
N ASP A 33 15.45 14.40 13.08
CA ASP A 33 15.25 14.78 11.68
C ASP A 33 13.76 14.69 11.34
N THR A 34 13.04 15.81 11.50
CA THR A 34 11.59 15.93 11.26
C THR A 34 11.20 16.08 9.78
N LEU A 35 12.17 16.05 8.85
CA LEU A 35 11.95 16.37 7.43
C LEU A 35 11.68 15.15 6.54
N TRP A 36 11.67 13.93 7.08
CA TRP A 36 11.32 12.72 6.32
C TRP A 36 10.27 11.89 7.05
N PRO A 37 8.97 12.11 6.77
CA PRO A 37 7.95 11.27 7.37
C PRO A 37 8.10 9.86 6.80
N SER A 38 8.30 8.89 7.69
CA SER A 38 7.79 7.55 7.45
C SER A 38 6.32 7.70 7.04
N ASN A 39 5.84 6.96 6.04
CA ASN A 39 4.46 7.02 5.52
C ASN A 39 3.36 6.76 6.60
N GLY A 40 3.70 6.68 7.89
CA GLY A 40 2.81 6.47 9.03
C GLY A 40 2.74 7.61 10.04
N GLU A 41 3.40 8.76 9.83
CA GLU A 41 3.46 9.85 10.84
C GLU A 41 3.13 11.23 10.24
N THR A 42 2.18 11.28 9.30
CA THR A 42 1.57 12.54 8.87
C THR A 42 0.50 12.94 9.89
N ASP A 43 0.64 14.15 10.42
CA ASP A 43 -0.40 14.79 11.23
C ASP A 43 -1.72 14.82 10.45
N ARG A 44 -2.83 14.54 11.14
CA ARG A 44 -4.18 14.42 10.56
C ARG A 44 -4.54 15.65 9.72
N ASP A 45 -4.09 16.83 10.17
CA ASP A 45 -4.36 18.13 9.55
C ASP A 45 -3.69 18.32 8.18
N VAL A 46 -2.69 17.50 7.84
CA VAL A 46 -1.98 17.55 6.55
C VAL A 46 -2.66 16.64 5.51
N ILE A 47 -3.44 15.66 5.95
CA ILE A 47 -4.10 14.68 5.07
C ILE A 47 -5.33 15.32 4.43
N LYS A 48 -5.42 15.20 3.11
CA LYS A 48 -6.49 15.79 2.31
C LYS A 48 -7.14 14.75 1.42
N ILE A 49 -8.45 14.88 1.25
CA ILE A 49 -9.16 14.22 0.17
C ILE A 49 -9.13 15.14 -1.05
N VAL A 50 -8.54 14.67 -2.15
CA VAL A 50 -8.34 15.44 -3.38
C VAL A 50 -9.28 14.89 -4.44
N GLU A 51 -10.23 15.70 -4.88
CA GLU A 51 -11.12 15.34 -5.99
C GLU A 51 -10.31 15.22 -7.28
N SER A 52 -10.52 14.12 -8.01
CA SER A 52 -9.84 13.82 -9.27
C SER A 52 -10.82 13.28 -10.31
N ASP A 53 -10.37 13.13 -11.55
CA ASP A 53 -11.18 12.58 -12.64
C ASP A 53 -11.65 11.13 -12.41
N ILE A 54 -10.99 10.41 -11.49
CA ILE A 54 -11.33 9.04 -11.10
C ILE A 54 -12.02 8.97 -9.73
N GLY A 55 -12.34 10.14 -9.15
CA GLY A 55 -12.98 10.28 -7.84
C GLY A 55 -12.08 10.84 -6.74
N PRO A 56 -12.61 10.94 -5.51
CA PRO A 56 -11.88 11.46 -4.36
C PRO A 56 -10.71 10.53 -3.96
N MET A 57 -9.50 11.05 -4.06
CA MET A 57 -8.24 10.37 -3.74
C MET A 57 -7.74 10.78 -2.35
N ILE A 58 -7.13 9.84 -1.63
CA ILE A 58 -6.47 10.12 -0.36
C ILE A 58 -5.05 10.64 -0.64
N SER A 59 -4.71 11.83 -0.15
CA SER A 59 -3.38 12.43 -0.35
C SER A 59 -2.26 11.51 0.11
N GLU A 60 -1.13 11.53 -0.61
CA GLU A 60 0.02 10.66 -0.35
C GLU A 60 -0.31 9.16 -0.41
N SER A 61 -1.40 8.79 -1.11
CA SER A 61 -1.78 7.41 -1.36
C SER A 61 -2.27 7.22 -2.80
N ARG A 62 -2.24 5.96 -3.24
CA ARG A 62 -2.89 5.52 -4.47
C ARG A 62 -4.31 5.01 -4.23
N ALA A 63 -4.74 4.94 -2.97
CA ALA A 63 -6.10 4.54 -2.62
C ALA A 63 -7.06 5.72 -2.76
N SER A 64 -8.22 5.41 -3.33
CA SER A 64 -9.37 6.29 -3.36
C SER A 64 -10.22 6.11 -2.10
N VAL A 65 -11.09 7.09 -1.85
CA VAL A 65 -12.14 6.95 -0.84
C VAL A 65 -13.08 5.78 -1.17
N TYR A 66 -13.28 5.44 -2.44
CA TYR A 66 -14.10 4.29 -2.83
C TYR A 66 -13.48 2.96 -2.39
N ASP A 67 -12.15 2.84 -2.39
CA ASP A 67 -11.46 1.64 -1.91
C ASP A 67 -11.72 1.43 -0.41
N VAL A 68 -11.68 2.51 0.37
CA VAL A 68 -11.99 2.51 1.80
C VAL A 68 -13.47 2.22 2.05
N LEU A 69 -14.37 2.86 1.29
CA LEU A 69 -15.82 2.65 1.39
C LEU A 69 -16.18 1.20 1.06
N ASP A 70 -15.57 0.61 0.04
CA ASP A 70 -15.86 -0.77 -0.33
C ASP A 70 -15.45 -1.74 0.79
N ALA A 71 -14.26 -1.52 1.36
CA ALA A 71 -13.79 -2.32 2.48
C ALA A 71 -14.63 -2.11 3.76
N ASP A 72 -15.06 -0.88 4.06
CA ASP A 72 -15.97 -0.62 5.17
C ASP A 72 -17.31 -1.36 4.99
N ASN A 73 -17.86 -1.34 3.76
CA ASN A 73 -19.09 -2.09 3.43
C ASN A 73 -18.91 -3.61 3.52
N GLU A 74 -17.71 -4.13 3.25
CA GLU A 74 -17.35 -5.54 3.45
C GLU A 74 -17.12 -5.91 4.94
N GLY A 75 -17.12 -4.91 5.84
CA GLY A 75 -17.00 -5.09 7.28
C GLY A 75 -15.56 -5.18 7.79
N TYR A 76 -14.58 -4.73 7.00
CA TYR A 76 -13.20 -4.62 7.48
C TYR A 76 -13.09 -3.51 8.52
N ASN A 77 -12.34 -3.79 9.59
CA ASN A 77 -12.05 -2.76 10.59
C ASN A 77 -10.97 -1.77 10.07
N PRO A 78 -10.85 -0.57 10.67
CA PRO A 78 -9.92 0.46 10.20
C PRO A 78 -8.45 0.00 10.10
N SER A 79 -8.00 -0.87 11.00
CA SER A 79 -6.64 -1.41 10.96
C SER A 79 -6.44 -2.34 9.76
N GLN A 80 -7.43 -3.17 9.45
CA GLN A 80 -7.41 -4.03 8.25
C GLN A 80 -7.43 -3.20 6.97
N ILE A 81 -8.26 -2.16 6.90
CA ILE A 81 -8.30 -1.23 5.75
C ILE A 81 -6.92 -0.59 5.56
N GLY A 82 -6.31 -0.11 6.65
CA GLY A 82 -4.97 0.46 6.63
C GLY A 82 -3.92 -0.51 6.09
N ALA A 83 -3.97 -1.77 6.53
CA ALA A 83 -3.04 -2.81 6.06
C ALA A 83 -3.25 -3.18 4.58
N ILE A 84 -4.50 -3.29 4.12
CA ILE A 84 -4.83 -3.67 2.73
C ILE A 84 -4.37 -2.60 1.75
N TYR A 85 -4.63 -1.32 2.07
CA TYR A 85 -4.38 -0.21 1.16
C TYR A 85 -3.10 0.56 1.46
N ASN A 86 -2.28 0.08 2.40
CA ASN A 86 -1.07 0.74 2.87
C ASN A 86 -1.33 2.21 3.26
N LEU A 87 -2.38 2.41 4.07
CA LEU A 87 -2.78 3.71 4.62
C LEU A 87 -2.34 3.82 6.08
N SER A 88 -1.89 5.01 6.47
CA SER A 88 -1.69 5.34 7.88
C SER A 88 -3.04 5.37 8.62
N PRO A 89 -3.06 5.18 9.95
CA PRO A 89 -4.29 5.26 10.74
C PRO A 89 -5.05 6.58 10.54
N TYR A 90 -4.34 7.71 10.43
CA TYR A 90 -4.96 9.01 10.18
C TYR A 90 -5.55 9.13 8.78
N GLN A 91 -4.94 8.53 7.75
CA GLN A 91 -5.51 8.50 6.41
C GLN A 91 -6.81 7.70 6.37
N VAL A 92 -6.86 6.57 7.08
CA VAL A 92 -8.09 5.77 7.20
C VAL A 92 -9.17 6.57 7.93
N GLU A 93 -8.83 7.23 9.04
CA GLU A 93 -9.77 8.05 9.80
C GLU A 93 -10.35 9.19 8.95
N VAL A 94 -9.50 9.98 8.28
CA VAL A 94 -9.93 11.08 7.40
C VAL A 94 -10.81 10.57 6.26
N ALA A 95 -10.48 9.41 5.67
CA ALA A 95 -11.31 8.80 4.63
C ALA A 95 -12.68 8.35 5.16
N LEU A 96 -12.74 7.73 6.34
CA LEU A 96 -13.99 7.28 6.96
C LEU A 96 -14.90 8.47 7.36
N ASP A 97 -14.31 9.55 7.87
CA ASP A 97 -15.05 10.77 8.18
C ASP A 97 -15.63 11.41 6.91
N TYR A 98 -14.82 11.53 5.86
CA TYR A 98 -15.29 12.00 4.56
C TYR A 98 -16.41 11.11 3.99
N ILE A 99 -16.28 9.78 4.12
CA ILE A 99 -17.33 8.84 3.70
C ILE A 99 -18.63 9.11 4.44
N LYS A 100 -18.56 9.31 5.76
CA LYS A 100 -19.73 9.56 6.59
C LYS A 100 -20.48 10.83 6.16
N GLU A 101 -19.76 11.88 5.80
CA GLU A 101 -20.33 13.15 5.33
C GLU A 101 -20.92 13.06 3.91
N HIS A 102 -20.32 12.24 3.05
CA HIS A 102 -20.66 12.17 1.62
C HIS A 102 -21.31 10.86 1.17
N ARG A 103 -21.74 10.00 2.10
CA ARG A 103 -22.20 8.62 1.83
C ARG A 103 -23.27 8.52 0.75
N ALA A 104 -24.26 9.42 0.78
CA ALA A 104 -25.37 9.43 -0.17
C ALA A 104 -24.92 9.67 -1.63
N ARG A 105 -23.79 10.36 -1.84
CA ARG A 105 -23.17 10.55 -3.16
C ARG A 105 -22.28 9.36 -3.52
N LEU A 106 -21.47 8.90 -2.57
CA LEU A 106 -20.42 7.91 -2.84
C LEU A 106 -20.96 6.49 -3.08
N GLU A 107 -22.01 6.07 -2.36
CA GLU A 107 -22.58 4.72 -2.52
C GLU A 107 -23.09 4.42 -3.94
N PRO A 108 -23.93 5.26 -4.58
CA PRO A 108 -24.36 4.99 -5.95
C PRO A 108 -23.21 5.04 -6.95
N GLU A 109 -22.25 5.96 -6.77
CA GLU A 109 -21.05 6.06 -7.62
C GLU A 109 -20.18 4.78 -7.52
N LEU A 110 -20.00 4.24 -6.30
CA LEU A 110 -19.29 2.98 -6.09
C LEU A 110 -19.97 1.82 -6.84
N GLN A 111 -21.29 1.74 -6.82
CA GLN A 111 -22.02 0.71 -7.57
C GLN A 111 -21.79 0.84 -9.08
N GLU A 112 -21.82 2.06 -9.61
CA GLU A 112 -21.53 2.30 -11.03
C GLU A 112 -20.08 1.90 -11.40
N ILE A 113 -19.12 2.23 -10.53
CA ILE A 113 -17.71 1.81 -10.68
C ILE A 113 -17.59 0.29 -10.74
N LYS A 114 -18.25 -0.44 -9.83
CA LYS A 114 -18.24 -1.91 -9.81
C LYS A 114 -18.79 -2.52 -11.10
N VAL A 115 -19.89 -1.97 -11.63
CA VAL A 115 -20.46 -2.42 -12.91
C VAL A 115 -19.45 -2.21 -14.05
N ARG A 116 -18.89 -1.00 -14.17
CA ARG A 116 -17.90 -0.68 -15.21
C ARG A 116 -16.64 -1.56 -15.12
N LEU A 117 -16.17 -1.85 -13.91
CA LEU A 117 -15.04 -2.76 -13.68
C LEU A 117 -15.35 -4.18 -14.15
N ALA A 118 -16.53 -4.71 -13.80
CA ALA A 118 -16.95 -6.05 -14.21
C ALA A 118 -17.11 -6.16 -15.74
N GLU A 119 -17.65 -5.14 -16.40
CA GLU A 119 -17.75 -5.08 -17.86
C GLU A 119 -16.36 -5.05 -18.52
N ARG A 120 -15.48 -4.17 -18.02
CA ARG A 120 -14.11 -4.06 -18.50
C ARG A 120 -13.37 -5.38 -18.36
N GLU A 121 -13.50 -6.03 -17.21
CA GLU A 121 -12.87 -7.32 -16.96
C GLU A 121 -13.38 -8.39 -17.94
N ARG A 122 -14.71 -8.49 -18.14
CA ARG A 122 -15.29 -9.42 -19.12
C ARG A 122 -14.75 -9.18 -20.52
N TYR A 123 -14.66 -7.92 -20.95
CA TYR A 123 -14.11 -7.56 -22.25
C TYR A 123 -12.66 -8.01 -22.41
N TYR A 124 -11.78 -7.70 -21.45
CA TYR A 124 -10.38 -8.09 -21.53
C TYR A 124 -10.16 -9.60 -21.40
N ARG A 125 -10.97 -10.30 -20.60
CA ARG A 125 -10.95 -11.77 -20.55
C ARG A 125 -11.32 -12.39 -21.89
N ALA A 126 -12.36 -11.88 -22.56
CA ALA A 126 -12.75 -12.34 -23.89
C ALA A 126 -11.64 -12.09 -24.93
N LEU A 127 -11.02 -10.90 -24.90
CA LEU A 127 -9.90 -10.55 -25.76
C LEU A 127 -8.68 -11.45 -25.52
N ALA A 128 -8.39 -11.77 -24.26
CA ALA A 128 -7.32 -12.69 -23.89
C ALA A 128 -7.58 -14.11 -24.41
N ALA A 129 -8.80 -14.64 -24.23
CA ALA A 129 -9.18 -15.95 -24.71
C ALA A 129 -9.11 -16.05 -26.25
N GLU A 130 -9.50 -15.00 -26.96
CA GLU A 130 -9.38 -14.96 -28.42
C GLU A 130 -7.92 -14.95 -28.88
N ARG A 131 -7.06 -14.15 -28.23
CA ARG A 131 -5.62 -14.16 -28.49
C ARG A 131 -4.99 -15.53 -28.21
N GLU A 132 -5.42 -16.21 -27.15
CA GLU A 132 -4.92 -17.54 -26.80
C GLU A 132 -5.30 -18.60 -27.87
N ARG A 133 -6.47 -18.49 -28.50
CA ARG A 133 -6.85 -19.35 -29.64
C ARG A 133 -5.99 -19.10 -30.88
N GLN A 134 -5.64 -17.84 -31.12
CA GLN A 134 -4.90 -17.43 -32.32
C GLN A 134 -3.39 -17.65 -32.19
N ILE A 135 -2.85 -17.61 -30.98
CA ILE A 135 -1.43 -17.83 -30.71
C ILE A 135 -1.24 -19.32 -30.40
N PRO A 136 -0.76 -20.14 -31.35
CA PRO A 136 -0.42 -21.51 -31.03
C PRO A 136 0.63 -21.49 -29.92
N SER A 137 0.35 -22.20 -28.83
CA SER A 137 1.29 -22.42 -27.74
C SER A 137 2.37 -23.41 -28.21
N ILE A 138 3.22 -22.95 -29.12
CA ILE A 138 4.37 -23.72 -29.58
C ILE A 138 5.38 -23.63 -28.45
N MET A 139 5.46 -24.71 -27.67
CA MET A 139 6.58 -24.92 -26.76
C MET A 139 7.82 -25.19 -27.58
N THR A 140 8.60 -24.14 -27.82
CA THR A 140 9.93 -24.29 -28.41
C THR A 140 10.82 -25.09 -27.44
N PRO A 141 11.81 -25.84 -27.94
CA PRO A 141 12.75 -26.57 -27.09
C PRO A 141 13.42 -25.68 -26.01
N GLU A 142 13.72 -24.43 -26.35
CA GLU A 142 14.31 -23.46 -25.43
C GLU A 142 13.34 -23.08 -24.29
N ARG A 143 12.04 -22.91 -24.60
CA ARG A 143 11.02 -22.65 -23.57
C ARG A 143 10.81 -23.85 -22.66
N GLN A 144 10.91 -25.07 -23.18
CA GLN A 144 10.86 -26.29 -22.37
C GLN A 144 12.06 -26.39 -21.42
N ALA A 145 13.27 -26.12 -21.92
CA ALA A 145 14.48 -26.09 -21.11
C ALA A 145 14.42 -25.01 -20.01
N LEU A 146 13.89 -23.81 -20.34
CA LEU A 146 13.69 -22.75 -19.36
C LEU A 146 12.69 -23.15 -18.27
N LYS A 147 11.56 -23.76 -18.64
CA LYS A 147 10.59 -24.28 -17.66
C LYS A 147 11.23 -25.32 -16.73
N ALA A 148 12.00 -26.26 -17.28
CA ALA A 148 12.70 -27.27 -16.49
C ALA A 148 13.71 -26.65 -15.51
N LEU A 149 14.43 -25.59 -15.93
CA LEU A 149 15.35 -24.86 -15.06
C LEU A 149 14.62 -24.14 -13.91
N ILE A 150 13.49 -23.48 -14.23
CA ILE A 150 12.65 -22.79 -13.22
C ILE A 150 12.11 -23.81 -12.21
N GLU A 151 11.63 -24.96 -12.68
CA GLU A 151 11.11 -26.02 -11.81
C GLU A 151 12.18 -26.60 -10.90
N LYS A 152 13.37 -26.88 -11.43
CA LYS A 152 14.53 -27.30 -10.63
C LYS A 152 14.85 -26.27 -9.54
N SER A 153 14.91 -24.98 -9.90
CA SER A 153 15.18 -23.90 -8.94
C SER A 153 14.08 -23.74 -7.87
N ARG A 154 12.81 -24.05 -8.19
CA ARG A 154 11.72 -24.04 -7.21
C ARG A 154 11.84 -25.16 -6.19
N ARG A 155 12.22 -26.37 -6.64
CA ARG A 155 12.50 -27.52 -5.76
C ARG A 155 13.69 -27.23 -4.84
N GLU A 156 14.76 -26.67 -5.37
CA GLU A 156 15.96 -26.31 -4.59
C GLU A 156 15.68 -25.21 -3.55
N ARG A 157 14.73 -24.30 -3.83
CA ARG A 157 14.28 -23.25 -2.90
C ARG A 157 13.19 -23.69 -1.92
N GLY A 158 12.78 -24.97 -1.95
CA GLY A 158 11.74 -25.50 -1.05
C GLY A 158 10.35 -24.91 -1.27
N ALA A 159 10.07 -24.39 -2.46
CA ALA A 159 8.77 -23.81 -2.81
C ALA A 159 7.75 -24.84 -3.34
N LEU A 160 8.13 -26.13 -3.34
CA LEU A 160 7.33 -27.30 -3.71
C LEU A 160 7.75 -28.50 -2.86
#